data_AF-A0AAW5HNR6-F1
#
_entry.id   AF-A0AAW5HNR6-F1
#
_cell.length_a   1.000
_cell.length_b   1.000
_cell.length_c   1.000
_cell.angle_alpha   90.00
_cell.angle_beta   90.00
_cell.angle_gamma   90.00
#
_symmetry.space_group_name_H-M   'P 1'
#
loop_
_entity.id
_entity.type
_entity.pdbx_description
1 polymer ?
#
loop_
_entity_poly.entity_id
_entity_poly.type
_entity_poly.pdbx_seq_one_letter_code
_entity_poly.pdbx_strand_id
1 'polypeptide(L)'
;MSLTNKDVITAFIQDFKSMHRDDLQPDVVCDFDGDPAQLAQVIPIGGKPTLQFSYLFSDSSVNDYTDLFYCLIIAGHELAHWANAHTKHLDKDDLDSKAIEIWADFFGTRLVFTAVARCTNIKAIITGRLRTPAFEAAGPDALLPNYGTALRRVYDNVFVPAGLSPKYPSPRERAHIYAAGVTSFFYRHLGQMHQGMTIFALRSVLLDPFKDLLDLFQDDVTPDDSDELSYRNIEIHLGLKQGRPLITPGVLPELNQLVGTHYLGHAENKVHREELRDKVRAWGVDV
;
A
#
# COMPACT_ATOMS: atom_id res chain seq x y z
N MET A 1 14.11 2.05 26.23
CA MET A 1 13.22 3.02 25.57
C MET A 1 12.12 2.22 24.88
N SER A 2 10.85 2.56 25.06
CA SER A 2 9.74 1.92 24.35
C SER A 2 9.83 2.24 22.85
N LEU A 3 9.47 1.29 22.00
CA LEU A 3 9.37 1.50 20.55
C LEU A 3 8.12 2.34 20.26
N THR A 4 8.23 3.37 19.42
CA THR A 4 7.09 4.20 19.01
C THR A 4 6.83 4.13 17.51
N ASN A 5 5.69 4.66 17.05
CA ASN A 5 5.40 4.79 15.63
C ASN A 5 6.44 5.65 14.91
N LYS A 6 6.97 6.71 15.54
CA LYS A 6 8.07 7.51 14.99
C LYS A 6 9.30 6.67 14.67
N ASP A 7 9.67 5.74 15.55
CA ASP A 7 10.79 4.81 15.30
C ASP A 7 10.51 3.90 14.10
N VAL A 8 9.29 3.36 14.01
CA VAL A 8 8.85 2.49 12.90
C VAL A 8 8.85 3.25 11.57
N ILE A 9 8.24 4.44 11.53
CA ILE A 9 8.17 5.28 10.32
C ILE A 9 9.59 5.64 9.88
N THR A 10 10.46 6.04 10.81
CA THR A 10 11.86 6.36 10.49
C THR A 10 12.56 5.16 9.88
N ALA A 11 12.43 3.97 10.47
CA ALA A 11 13.00 2.74 9.93
C ALA A 11 12.43 2.40 8.53
N PHE A 12 11.13 2.56 8.34
CA PHE A 12 10.46 2.31 7.06
C PHE A 12 10.94 3.26 5.96
N ILE A 13 11.11 4.55 6.26
CA ILE A 13 11.66 5.52 5.31
C ILE A 13 13.12 5.20 4.96
N GLN A 14 13.93 4.77 5.93
CA GLN A 14 15.30 4.33 5.63
C GLN A 14 15.31 3.08 4.74
N ASP A 15 14.41 2.13 4.99
CA ASP A 15 14.24 0.98 4.11
C ASP A 15 13.85 1.42 2.70
N PHE A 16 12.88 2.32 2.54
CA PHE A 16 12.50 2.86 1.22
C PHE A 16 13.67 3.56 0.50
N LYS A 17 14.47 4.37 1.21
CA LYS A 17 15.67 4.99 0.65
C LYS A 17 16.67 3.93 0.16
N SER A 18 16.87 2.87 0.94
CA SER A 18 17.75 1.75 0.56
C SER A 18 17.26 0.93 -0.65
N MET A 19 16.00 1.09 -1.08
CA MET A 19 15.48 0.46 -2.30
C MET A 19 15.98 1.15 -3.58
N HIS A 20 16.72 2.25 -3.44
CA HIS A 20 17.21 3.08 -4.52
C HIS A 20 18.75 3.11 -4.52
N ARG A 21 19.34 3.37 -5.68
CA ARG A 21 20.78 3.59 -5.78
C ARG A 21 21.20 4.80 -4.94
N ASP A 22 22.38 4.72 -4.33
CA ASP A 22 22.91 5.76 -3.43
C ASP A 22 22.97 7.16 -4.08
N ASP A 23 23.24 7.23 -5.38
CA ASP A 23 23.29 8.48 -6.15
C ASP A 23 21.92 9.11 -6.44
N LEU A 24 20.84 8.35 -6.24
CA LEU A 24 19.46 8.73 -6.56
C LEU A 24 18.49 8.45 -5.39
N GLN A 25 19.00 8.37 -4.16
CA GLN A 25 18.12 8.13 -3.02
C GLN A 25 17.07 9.24 -2.87
N PRO A 26 15.80 8.89 -2.63
CA PRO A 26 14.74 9.88 -2.46
C PRO A 26 14.93 10.71 -1.18
N ASP A 27 14.81 12.04 -1.28
CA ASP A 27 14.81 12.96 -0.13
C ASP A 27 13.44 12.99 0.56
N VAL A 28 13.01 11.85 1.10
CA VAL A 28 11.78 11.76 1.89
C VAL A 28 12.01 12.46 3.23
N VAL A 29 11.16 13.45 3.51
CA VAL A 29 11.12 14.23 4.74
C VAL A 29 9.85 13.87 5.52
N CYS A 30 9.99 13.72 6.84
CA CYS A 30 8.88 13.49 7.75
C CYS A 30 8.76 14.65 8.74
N ASP A 31 7.53 15.05 9.01
CA ASP A 31 7.16 15.94 10.11
C ASP A 31 6.30 15.14 11.10
N PHE A 32 6.74 15.07 12.37
CA PHE A 32 6.06 14.31 13.42
C PHE A 32 5.32 15.21 14.41
N ASP A 33 5.35 16.53 14.20
CA ASP A 33 4.72 17.53 15.07
C ASP A 33 3.36 17.99 14.49
N GLY A 34 2.74 17.17 13.64
CA GLY A 34 1.48 17.48 12.97
C GLY A 34 0.27 17.58 13.90
N ASP A 35 -0.81 18.16 13.37
CA ASP A 35 -2.08 18.35 14.09
C ASP A 35 -2.65 17.03 14.62
N PRO A 36 -2.96 16.91 15.93
CA PRO A 36 -3.54 15.71 16.52
C PRO A 36 -4.91 15.31 15.96
N ALA A 37 -5.62 16.22 15.29
CA ALA A 37 -6.88 15.93 14.61
C ALA A 37 -6.69 15.23 13.25
N GLN A 38 -5.48 15.26 12.68
CA GLN A 38 -5.16 14.65 11.39
C GLN A 38 -4.15 13.53 11.58
N LEU A 39 -4.55 12.30 11.29
CA LEU A 39 -3.72 11.12 11.58
C LEU A 39 -2.38 11.18 10.83
N ALA A 40 -2.44 11.35 9.51
CA ALA A 40 -1.32 11.51 8.60
C ALA A 40 -1.78 12.17 7.29
N GLN A 41 -0.85 12.78 6.55
CA GLN A 41 -1.07 13.34 5.22
C GLN A 41 0.27 13.64 4.51
N VAL A 42 0.27 13.77 3.18
CA VAL A 42 1.38 14.37 2.43
C VAL A 42 1.05 15.80 2.04
N ILE A 43 1.79 16.78 2.59
CA ILE A 43 1.60 18.20 2.31
C ILE A 43 2.91 18.91 2.00
N PRO A 44 2.90 20.03 1.25
CA PRO A 44 4.09 20.84 1.04
C PRO A 44 4.43 21.66 2.30
N ILE A 45 5.59 21.40 2.91
CA ILE A 45 6.16 22.21 4.00
C ILE A 45 7.45 22.86 3.49
N GLY A 46 7.51 24.19 3.49
CA GLY A 46 8.64 24.92 2.92
C GLY A 46 8.85 24.65 1.43
N GLY A 47 7.79 24.32 0.69
CA GLY A 47 7.84 23.98 -0.73
C GLY A 47 8.31 22.56 -1.06
N LYS A 48 8.60 21.73 -0.04
CA LYS A 48 8.94 20.31 -0.21
C LYS A 48 7.75 19.42 0.18
N PRO A 49 7.41 18.38 -0.60
CA PRO A 49 6.42 17.40 -0.18
C PRO A 49 6.94 16.63 1.04
N THR A 50 6.20 16.69 2.14
CA THR A 50 6.57 16.14 3.44
C THR A 50 5.46 15.21 3.92
N LEU A 51 5.84 14.03 4.42
CA LEU A 51 4.92 13.13 5.12
C LEU A 51 4.73 13.69 6.53
N GLN A 52 3.56 14.26 6.80
CA GLN A 52 3.21 14.78 8.10
C GLN A 52 2.37 13.76 8.86
N PHE A 53 2.72 13.52 10.11
CA PHE A 53 2.01 12.64 11.04
C PHE A 53 1.63 13.44 12.29
N SER A 54 0.45 13.17 12.87
CA SER A 54 0.13 13.77 14.16
C SER A 54 1.14 13.37 15.23
N TYR A 55 1.42 14.28 16.18
CA TYR A 55 2.31 13.94 17.30
C TYR A 55 1.74 12.82 18.17
N LEU A 56 0.41 12.76 18.36
CA LEU A 56 -0.24 11.68 19.12
C LEU A 56 -0.05 10.31 18.45
N PHE A 57 -0.19 10.24 17.12
CA PHE A 57 0.10 9.02 16.39
C PHE A 57 1.58 8.67 16.45
N SER A 58 2.46 9.65 16.22
CA SER A 58 3.91 9.46 16.19
C SER A 58 4.48 8.95 17.51
N ASP A 59 3.95 9.44 18.63
CA ASP A 59 4.38 9.08 19.99
C ASP A 59 3.70 7.82 20.54
N SER A 60 2.72 7.27 19.80
CA SER A 60 2.04 6.04 20.22
C SER A 60 3.03 4.86 20.29
N SER A 61 2.89 4.06 21.36
CA SER A 61 3.74 2.88 21.58
C SER A 61 3.41 1.76 20.60
N VAL A 62 4.43 1.04 20.16
CA VAL A 62 4.31 -0.17 19.34
C VAL A 62 4.68 -1.37 20.20
N ASN A 63 3.67 -2.14 20.61
CA ASN A 63 3.86 -3.21 21.58
C ASN A 63 3.90 -4.60 20.93
N ASP A 64 3.27 -4.75 19.77
CA ASP A 64 3.18 -6.01 19.04
C ASP A 64 3.21 -5.79 17.52
N TYR A 65 3.07 -6.88 16.77
CA TYR A 65 3.05 -6.82 15.30
C TYR A 65 1.79 -6.17 14.75
N THR A 66 0.67 -6.18 15.48
CA THR A 66 -0.56 -5.52 15.04
C THR A 66 -0.40 -4.00 15.13
N ASP A 67 0.17 -3.48 16.21
CA ASP A 67 0.55 -2.06 16.33
C ASP A 67 1.56 -1.67 15.24
N LEU A 68 2.56 -2.52 14.99
CA LEU A 68 3.56 -2.29 13.94
C LEU A 68 2.87 -2.16 12.57
N PHE A 69 2.01 -3.11 12.20
CA PHE A 69 1.33 -3.08 10.90
C PHE A 69 0.29 -1.98 10.81
N TYR A 70 -0.37 -1.61 11.91
CA TYR A 70 -1.27 -0.46 11.94
C TYR A 70 -0.51 0.82 11.55
N CYS A 71 0.68 1.01 12.13
CA CYS A 71 1.57 2.10 11.79
C CYS A 71 2.02 2.04 10.32
N LEU A 72 2.52 0.88 9.88
CA LEU A 72 3.05 0.70 8.53
C LEU A 72 1.99 0.84 7.43
N ILE A 73 0.74 0.44 7.67
CA ILE A 73 -0.35 0.63 6.70
C ILE A 73 -0.56 2.12 6.43
N ILE A 74 -0.68 2.94 7.48
CA ILE A 74 -0.86 4.38 7.37
C ILE A 74 0.38 5.02 6.73
N ALA A 75 1.58 4.71 7.21
CA ALA A 75 2.80 5.27 6.67
C ALA A 75 3.07 4.83 5.21
N GLY A 76 2.71 3.60 4.87
CA GLY A 76 2.79 3.04 3.52
C GLY A 76 1.89 3.78 2.54
N HIS A 77 0.66 4.07 2.94
CA HIS A 77 -0.28 4.87 2.17
C HIS A 77 0.27 6.27 1.88
N GLU A 78 0.71 7.01 2.90
CA GLU A 78 1.29 8.35 2.71
C GLU A 78 2.56 8.31 1.85
N LEU A 79 3.43 7.32 2.08
CA LEU A 79 4.62 7.14 1.25
C LEU A 79 4.27 6.84 -0.20
N ALA A 80 3.16 6.16 -0.47
CA ALA A 80 2.67 5.94 -1.83
C ALA A 80 2.23 7.26 -2.51
N HIS A 81 1.56 8.16 -1.79
CA HIS A 81 1.27 9.50 -2.31
C HIS A 81 2.55 10.26 -2.65
N TRP A 82 3.56 10.19 -1.77
CA TRP A 82 4.84 10.84 -2.00
C TRP A 82 5.59 10.25 -3.20
N ALA A 83 5.73 8.91 -3.24
CA ALA A 83 6.48 8.19 -4.27
C ALA A 83 5.87 8.33 -5.68
N ASN A 84 4.56 8.56 -5.75
CA ASN A 84 3.85 8.82 -6.99
C ASN A 84 3.64 10.31 -7.26
N ALA A 85 4.16 11.18 -6.40
CA ALA A 85 4.04 12.63 -6.51
C ALA A 85 2.58 13.11 -6.66
N HIS A 86 1.64 12.46 -5.97
CA HIS A 86 0.20 12.79 -6.05
C HIS A 86 -0.10 14.24 -5.69
N THR A 87 0.71 14.87 -4.82
CA THR A 87 0.58 16.30 -4.48
C THR A 87 0.83 17.27 -5.64
N LYS A 88 1.34 16.78 -6.77
CA LYS A 88 1.52 17.57 -8.01
C LYS A 88 0.34 17.45 -8.97
N HIS A 89 -0.59 16.53 -8.71
CA HIS A 89 -1.84 16.44 -9.46
C HIS A 89 -2.86 17.39 -8.84
N LEU A 90 -3.70 17.98 -9.70
CA LEU A 90 -4.85 18.78 -9.27
C LEU A 90 -6.10 18.03 -9.67
N ASP A 91 -6.80 17.48 -8.69
CA ASP A 91 -8.03 16.73 -8.90
C ASP A 91 -9.07 17.59 -9.62
N LYS A 92 -9.66 17.04 -10.68
CA LYS A 92 -10.74 17.70 -11.43
C LYS A 92 -12.11 17.44 -10.82
N ASP A 93 -12.27 16.28 -10.21
CA ASP A 93 -13.51 15.75 -9.66
C ASP A 93 -13.18 14.73 -8.54
N ASP A 94 -14.21 14.22 -7.87
CA ASP A 94 -14.04 13.24 -6.79
C ASP A 94 -13.51 11.88 -7.31
N LEU A 95 -13.65 11.57 -8.61
CA LEU A 95 -13.13 10.33 -9.19
C LEU A 95 -11.60 10.35 -9.30
N ASP A 96 -11.01 11.51 -9.60
CA ASP A 96 -9.55 11.68 -9.54
C ASP A 96 -9.04 11.39 -8.12
N SER A 97 -9.70 11.94 -7.09
CA SER A 97 -9.35 11.67 -5.68
C SER A 97 -9.45 10.17 -5.38
N LYS A 98 -10.56 9.51 -5.72
CA LYS A 98 -10.74 8.07 -5.49
C LYS A 98 -9.67 7.24 -6.20
N ALA A 99 -9.33 7.56 -7.45
CA ALA A 99 -8.34 6.83 -8.22
C ALA A 99 -6.94 6.92 -7.58
N ILE A 100 -6.59 8.09 -7.05
CA ILE A 100 -5.34 8.33 -6.30
C ILE A 100 -5.33 7.52 -5.00
N GLU A 101 -6.42 7.57 -4.21
CA GLU A 101 -6.55 6.87 -2.92
C GLU A 101 -6.47 5.34 -3.09
N ILE A 102 -7.19 4.78 -4.08
CA ILE A 102 -7.10 3.34 -4.42
C ILE A 102 -5.66 2.96 -4.75
N TRP A 103 -4.97 3.79 -5.53
CA TRP A 103 -3.58 3.50 -5.87
C TRP A 103 -2.67 3.55 -4.64
N ALA A 104 -2.87 4.54 -3.77
CA ALA A 104 -2.06 4.70 -2.57
C ALA A 104 -2.24 3.51 -1.61
N ASP A 105 -3.46 3.00 -1.43
CA ASP A 105 -3.75 1.78 -0.66
C ASP A 105 -3.04 0.55 -1.26
N PHE A 106 -3.17 0.36 -2.57
CA PHE A 106 -2.58 -0.78 -3.28
C PHE A 106 -1.04 -0.73 -3.26
N PHE A 107 -0.45 0.39 -3.66
CA PHE A 107 0.99 0.55 -3.78
C PHE A 107 1.66 0.67 -2.41
N GLY A 108 1.01 1.35 -1.45
CA GLY A 108 1.46 1.44 -0.07
C GLY A 108 1.62 0.06 0.57
N THR A 109 0.66 -0.85 0.34
CA THR A 109 0.78 -2.26 0.75
C THR A 109 2.04 -2.91 0.18
N ARG A 110 2.33 -2.71 -1.12
CA ARG A 110 3.53 -3.27 -1.75
C ARG A 110 4.81 -2.71 -1.14
N LEU A 111 4.86 -1.42 -0.82
CA LEU A 111 6.01 -0.81 -0.14
C LEU A 111 6.24 -1.46 1.23
N VAL A 112 5.17 -1.62 2.03
CA VAL A 112 5.23 -2.23 3.37
C VAL A 112 5.79 -3.65 3.30
N PHE A 113 5.20 -4.51 2.48
CA PHE A 113 5.66 -5.90 2.38
C PHE A 113 7.05 -6.03 1.76
N THR A 114 7.44 -5.11 0.88
CA THR A 114 8.82 -5.06 0.38
C THR A 114 9.79 -4.75 1.50
N ALA A 115 9.52 -3.74 2.34
CA ALA A 115 10.37 -3.43 3.48
C ALA A 115 10.49 -4.61 4.47
N VAL A 116 9.37 -5.25 4.79
CA VAL A 116 9.34 -6.42 5.69
C VAL A 116 10.13 -7.60 5.12
N ALA A 117 9.98 -7.90 3.83
CA ALA A 117 10.55 -9.11 3.22
C ALA A 117 12.00 -8.93 2.75
N ARG A 118 12.39 -7.71 2.33
CA ARG A 118 13.66 -7.46 1.62
C ARG A 118 14.61 -6.51 2.33
N CYS A 119 14.13 -5.67 3.24
CA CYS A 119 14.95 -4.62 3.85
C CYS A 119 15.33 -4.95 5.30
N THR A 120 16.25 -4.17 5.86
CA THR A 120 16.94 -4.51 7.11
C THR A 120 16.35 -3.81 8.33
N ASN A 121 15.87 -2.57 8.20
CA ASN A 121 15.52 -1.76 9.37
C ASN A 121 14.20 -2.23 10.00
N ILE A 122 13.15 -2.45 9.20
CA ILE A 122 11.89 -3.03 9.69
C ILE A 122 12.10 -4.46 10.17
N LYS A 123 12.89 -5.25 9.44
CA LYS A 123 13.23 -6.61 9.87
C LYS A 123 13.94 -6.61 11.23
N ALA A 124 14.83 -5.67 11.50
CA ALA A 124 15.50 -5.53 12.79
C ALA A 124 14.52 -5.21 13.94
N ILE A 125 13.48 -4.39 13.68
CA ILE A 125 12.41 -4.14 14.66
C ILE A 125 11.64 -5.43 14.95
N ILE A 126 11.21 -6.15 13.90
CA ILE A 126 10.47 -7.42 14.01
C ILE A 126 11.29 -8.44 14.80
N THR A 127 12.54 -8.69 14.41
CA THR A 127 13.35 -9.77 15.00
C THR A 127 14.01 -9.40 16.32
N GLY A 128 14.24 -8.11 16.58
CA GLY A 128 15.01 -7.64 17.72
C GLY A 128 14.19 -7.04 18.86
N ARG A 129 13.02 -6.45 18.55
CA ARG A 129 12.21 -5.73 19.55
C ARG A 129 10.84 -6.35 19.80
N LEU A 130 10.24 -6.96 18.78
CA LEU A 130 8.88 -7.52 18.85
C LEU A 130 8.84 -9.06 18.88
N ARG A 131 10.00 -9.71 18.78
CA ARG A 131 10.10 -11.17 18.75
C ARG A 131 9.62 -11.80 20.05
N THR A 132 8.65 -12.71 19.95
CA THR A 132 8.11 -13.48 21.08
C THR A 132 8.27 -14.98 20.87
N PRO A 133 8.27 -15.83 21.92
CA PRO A 133 8.29 -17.29 21.76
C PRO A 133 7.12 -17.83 20.91
N ALA A 134 5.94 -17.21 21.01
CA ALA A 134 4.77 -17.57 20.20
C ALA A 134 5.01 -17.31 18.69
N PHE A 135 5.72 -16.23 18.35
CA PHE A 135 6.09 -15.92 16.98
C PHE A 135 7.07 -16.95 16.40
N GLU A 136 8.07 -17.36 17.18
CA GLU A 136 9.02 -18.39 16.75
C GLU A 136 8.32 -19.72 16.45
N ALA A 137 7.33 -20.09 17.26
CA ALA A 137 6.52 -21.29 17.06
C ALA A 137 5.62 -21.21 15.81
N ALA A 138 5.08 -20.03 15.50
CA ALA A 138 4.21 -19.81 14.34
C ALA A 138 4.98 -19.64 13.02
N GLY A 139 6.28 -19.35 13.07
CA GLY A 139 7.14 -19.30 11.90
C GLY A 139 6.87 -18.09 10.97
N PRO A 140 7.34 -18.12 9.70
CA PRO A 140 7.28 -16.98 8.79
C PRO A 140 5.84 -16.52 8.45
N ASP A 141 4.85 -17.39 8.61
CA ASP A 141 3.45 -17.11 8.30
C ASP A 141 2.73 -16.31 9.42
N ALA A 142 3.39 -16.12 10.56
CA ALA A 142 2.82 -15.46 11.74
C ALA A 142 2.49 -13.96 11.54
N LEU A 143 3.06 -13.32 10.52
CA LEU A 143 2.91 -11.89 10.29
C LEU A 143 1.61 -11.53 9.56
N LEU A 144 1.11 -12.38 8.66
CA LEU A 144 -0.08 -12.07 7.85
C LEU A 144 -1.37 -11.92 8.67
N PRO A 145 -1.65 -12.78 9.67
CA PRO A 145 -2.80 -12.56 10.54
C PRO A 145 -2.74 -11.23 11.31
N ASN A 146 -1.56 -10.84 11.79
CA ASN A 146 -1.36 -9.56 12.47
C ASN A 146 -1.60 -8.37 11.51
N TYR A 147 -1.16 -8.49 10.25
CA TYR A 147 -1.48 -7.51 9.22
C TYR A 147 -2.99 -7.41 8.98
N GLY A 148 -3.70 -8.53 8.91
CA GLY A 148 -5.16 -8.55 8.76
C GLY A 148 -5.90 -7.90 9.93
N THR A 149 -5.47 -8.18 11.17
CA THR A 149 -6.00 -7.50 12.36
C THR A 149 -5.70 -6.00 12.35
N ALA A 150 -4.50 -5.61 11.93
CA ALA A 150 -4.14 -4.20 11.77
C ALA A 150 -4.99 -3.52 10.70
N LEU A 151 -5.22 -4.18 9.55
CA LEU A 151 -6.08 -3.68 8.49
C LEU A 151 -7.52 -3.50 8.96
N ARG A 152 -8.06 -4.44 9.74
CA ARG A 152 -9.37 -4.26 10.38
C ARG A 152 -9.39 -3.04 11.30
N ARG A 153 -8.34 -2.83 12.10
CA ARG A 153 -8.22 -1.63 12.94
C ARG A 153 -8.15 -0.34 12.11
N VAL A 154 -7.47 -0.34 10.96
CA VAL A 154 -7.46 0.81 10.04
C VAL A 154 -8.85 1.01 9.41
N TYR A 155 -9.53 -0.06 9.02
CA TYR A 155 -10.89 0.00 8.50
C TYR A 155 -11.83 0.72 9.47
N ASP A 156 -11.85 0.28 10.74
CA ASP A 156 -12.76 0.83 11.76
C ASP A 156 -12.41 2.29 12.11
N ASN A 157 -11.12 2.62 12.21
CA ASN A 157 -10.67 3.92 12.75
C ASN A 157 -10.38 4.98 11.67
N VAL A 158 -10.15 4.58 10.42
CA VAL A 158 -9.72 5.47 9.34
C VAL A 158 -10.71 5.40 8.17
N PHE A 159 -10.99 4.20 7.65
CA PHE A 159 -11.80 4.10 6.44
C PHE A 159 -13.26 4.42 6.69
N VAL A 160 -13.88 3.85 7.73
CA VAL A 160 -15.29 4.11 8.07
C VAL A 160 -15.55 5.61 8.29
N PRO A 161 -14.74 6.36 9.07
CA PRO A 161 -14.89 7.81 9.16
C PRO A 161 -14.66 8.55 7.83
N ALA A 162 -13.65 8.16 7.06
CA ALA A 162 -13.33 8.80 5.78
C ALA A 162 -14.40 8.56 4.70
N GLY A 163 -15.10 7.42 4.75
CA GLY A 163 -16.17 7.04 3.83
C GLY A 163 -17.40 7.96 3.86
N LEU A 164 -17.46 8.91 4.80
CA LEU A 164 -18.47 9.98 4.80
C LEU A 164 -18.20 11.04 3.72
N SER A 165 -16.99 11.08 3.16
CA SER A 165 -16.60 12.01 2.10
C SER A 165 -16.67 11.32 0.73
N PRO A 166 -17.22 11.98 -0.30
CA PRO A 166 -17.29 11.42 -1.66
C PRO A 166 -15.91 11.29 -2.33
N LYS A 167 -14.86 11.88 -1.75
CA LYS A 167 -13.48 11.83 -2.29
C LYS A 167 -12.76 10.52 -2.04
N TYR A 168 -13.24 9.72 -1.10
CA TYR A 168 -12.64 8.43 -0.78
C TYR A 168 -13.45 7.29 -1.38
N PRO A 169 -12.79 6.17 -1.76
CA PRO A 169 -13.47 4.90 -2.02
C PRO A 169 -14.22 4.44 -0.78
N SER A 170 -15.19 3.53 -0.95
CA SER A 170 -15.90 3.00 0.20
C SER A 170 -14.95 2.26 1.15
N PRO A 171 -15.25 2.18 2.46
CA PRO A 171 -14.38 1.47 3.39
C PRO A 171 -14.12 0.02 2.98
N ARG A 172 -15.13 -0.65 2.40
CA ARG A 172 -15.05 -2.02 1.91
C ARG A 172 -14.11 -2.13 0.71
N GLU A 173 -14.26 -1.25 -0.28
CA GLU A 173 -13.33 -1.17 -1.41
C GLU A 173 -11.89 -1.01 -0.94
N ARG A 174 -11.63 -0.08 0.00
CA ARG A 174 -10.28 0.13 0.53
C ARG A 174 -9.70 -1.16 1.13
N ALA A 175 -10.47 -1.88 1.97
CA ALA A 175 -10.04 -3.16 2.52
C ALA A 175 -9.73 -4.21 1.42
N HIS A 176 -10.56 -4.31 0.38
CA HIS A 176 -10.31 -5.19 -0.76
C HIS A 176 -9.04 -4.81 -1.52
N ILE A 177 -8.78 -3.52 -1.70
CA ILE A 177 -7.59 -3.01 -2.41
C ILE A 177 -6.31 -3.31 -1.61
N TYR A 178 -6.32 -3.18 -0.29
CA TYR A 178 -5.21 -3.63 0.56
C TYR A 178 -4.96 -5.14 0.39
N ALA A 179 -6.01 -5.98 0.40
CA ALA A 179 -5.88 -7.42 0.17
C ALA A 179 -5.33 -7.75 -1.24
N ALA A 180 -5.75 -6.99 -2.25
CA ALA A 180 -5.19 -7.07 -3.61
C ALA A 180 -3.72 -6.66 -3.65
N GLY A 181 -3.32 -5.64 -2.88
CA GLY A 181 -1.92 -5.24 -2.72
C GLY A 181 -1.05 -6.36 -2.16
N VAL A 182 -1.54 -7.10 -1.16
CA VAL A 182 -0.84 -8.25 -0.57
C VAL A 182 -0.64 -9.37 -1.58
N THR A 183 -1.69 -9.77 -2.29
CA THR A 183 -1.60 -10.82 -3.32
C THR A 183 -0.69 -10.41 -4.47
N SER A 184 -0.76 -9.14 -4.90
CA SER A 184 0.14 -8.59 -5.91
C SER A 184 1.61 -8.64 -5.47
N PHE A 185 1.90 -8.29 -4.21
CA PHE A 185 3.24 -8.39 -3.66
C PHE A 185 3.77 -9.83 -3.73
N PHE A 186 3.02 -10.81 -3.23
CA PHE A 186 3.49 -12.21 -3.22
C PHE A 186 3.68 -12.78 -4.61
N TYR A 187 2.78 -12.48 -5.55
CA TYR A 187 2.94 -12.87 -6.95
C TYR A 187 4.27 -12.37 -7.53
N ARG A 188 4.61 -11.10 -7.29
CA ARG A 188 5.86 -10.49 -7.79
C ARG A 188 7.09 -10.95 -7.01
N HIS A 189 6.97 -11.14 -5.71
CA HIS A 189 8.07 -11.57 -4.85
C HIS A 189 8.50 -13.00 -5.12
N LEU A 190 7.52 -13.89 -5.37
CA LEU A 190 7.75 -15.31 -5.62
C LEU A 190 7.87 -15.65 -7.11
N GLY A 191 7.59 -14.70 -8.02
CA GLY A 191 7.54 -14.88 -9.47
C GLY A 191 6.34 -15.69 -9.98
N GLN A 192 5.65 -16.40 -9.08
CA GLN A 192 4.39 -17.09 -9.27
C GLN A 192 3.73 -17.25 -7.89
N MET A 193 2.40 -17.09 -7.81
CA MET A 193 1.67 -17.33 -6.58
C MET A 193 0.96 -18.68 -6.67
N HIS A 194 1.36 -19.65 -5.84
CA HIS A 194 0.65 -20.92 -5.73
C HIS A 194 -0.75 -20.68 -5.13
N GLN A 195 -1.78 -21.40 -5.59
CA GLN A 195 -3.18 -21.12 -5.18
C GLN A 195 -3.35 -21.18 -3.66
N GLY A 196 -2.67 -22.12 -2.99
CA GLY A 196 -2.67 -22.23 -1.53
C GLY A 196 -2.19 -20.97 -0.81
N MET A 197 -1.15 -20.29 -1.33
CA MET A 197 -0.68 -19.03 -0.75
C MET A 197 -1.67 -17.89 -1.01
N THR A 198 -2.33 -17.87 -2.17
CA THR A 198 -3.38 -16.88 -2.47
C THR A 198 -4.54 -17.02 -1.49
N ILE A 199 -5.02 -18.24 -1.29
CA ILE A 199 -6.09 -18.54 -0.33
C ILE A 199 -5.65 -18.17 1.08
N PHE A 200 -4.43 -18.54 1.49
CA PHE A 200 -3.90 -18.20 2.81
C PHE A 200 -3.83 -16.69 3.02
N ALA A 201 -3.25 -15.94 2.08
CA ALA A 201 -3.14 -14.49 2.16
C ALA A 201 -4.52 -13.81 2.24
N LEU A 202 -5.45 -14.16 1.35
CA LEU A 202 -6.82 -13.61 1.37
C LEU A 202 -7.55 -13.95 2.67
N ARG A 203 -7.38 -15.18 3.16
CA ARG A 203 -8.00 -15.60 4.42
C ARG A 203 -7.44 -14.82 5.61
N SER A 204 -6.12 -14.72 5.73
CA SER A 204 -5.48 -14.05 6.87
C SER A 204 -5.67 -12.54 6.87
N VAL A 205 -5.74 -11.91 5.69
CA VAL A 205 -5.81 -10.44 5.57
C VAL A 205 -7.25 -9.92 5.50
N LEU A 206 -8.15 -10.67 4.86
CA LEU A 206 -9.50 -10.19 4.57
C LEU A 206 -10.59 -11.05 5.22
N LEU A 207 -10.60 -12.37 5.02
CA LEU A 207 -11.75 -13.18 5.46
C LEU A 207 -11.84 -13.33 6.98
N ASP A 208 -10.75 -13.76 7.63
CA ASP A 208 -10.77 -14.03 9.07
C ASP A 208 -10.91 -12.74 9.92
N PRO A 209 -10.23 -11.61 9.61
CA PRO A 209 -10.36 -10.37 10.38
C PRO A 209 -11.71 -9.64 10.20
N PHE A 210 -12.43 -9.92 9.11
CA PHE A 210 -13.70 -9.27 8.76
C PHE A 210 -14.90 -10.24 8.75
N LYS A 211 -14.76 -11.42 9.34
CA LYS A 211 -15.77 -12.49 9.32
C LYS A 211 -17.15 -12.09 9.89
N ASP A 212 -17.19 -11.06 10.71
CA ASP A 212 -18.39 -10.47 11.32
C ASP A 212 -19.09 -9.45 10.41
N LEU A 213 -18.43 -9.00 9.35
CA LEU A 213 -18.98 -8.05 8.37
C LEU A 213 -19.62 -8.80 7.20
N LEU A 214 -20.89 -9.17 7.38
CA LEU A 214 -21.64 -10.01 6.42
C LEU A 214 -21.83 -9.37 5.04
N ASP A 215 -21.71 -8.06 4.96
CA ASP A 215 -21.86 -7.27 3.75
C ASP A 215 -20.51 -6.87 3.13
N LEU A 216 -19.37 -7.38 3.63
CA LEU A 216 -18.05 -7.04 3.09
C LEU A 216 -17.94 -7.19 1.57
N PHE A 217 -18.60 -8.22 1.00
CA PHE A 217 -18.60 -8.51 -0.44
C PHE A 217 -19.86 -8.05 -1.19
N GLN A 218 -20.67 -7.16 -0.61
CA GLN A 218 -21.75 -6.53 -1.37
C GLN A 218 -21.17 -5.51 -2.34
N ASP A 219 -21.69 -5.50 -3.56
CA ASP A 219 -21.20 -4.63 -4.63
C ASP A 219 -21.55 -3.15 -4.34
N ASP A 220 -20.52 -2.37 -4.00
CA ASP A 220 -20.60 -0.91 -3.88
C ASP A 220 -20.30 -0.18 -5.19
N VAL A 221 -19.67 -0.88 -6.15
CA VAL A 221 -19.13 -0.32 -7.39
C VAL A 221 -19.65 -1.12 -8.56
N THR A 222 -20.17 -0.43 -9.57
CA THR A 222 -20.57 -1.10 -10.82
C THR A 222 -19.34 -1.39 -11.70
N PRO A 223 -19.43 -2.33 -12.66
CA PRO A 223 -18.34 -2.55 -13.61
C PRO A 223 -17.92 -1.27 -14.35
N ASP A 224 -18.87 -0.42 -14.72
CA ASP A 224 -18.60 0.85 -15.42
C ASP A 224 -17.81 1.83 -14.55
N ASP A 225 -18.15 1.92 -13.25
CA ASP A 225 -17.41 2.74 -12.29
C ASP A 225 -15.96 2.23 -12.12
N SER A 226 -15.77 0.91 -12.11
CA SER A 226 -14.45 0.28 -12.00
C SER A 226 -13.58 0.56 -13.22
N ASP A 227 -14.17 0.53 -14.42
CA ASP A 227 -13.47 0.84 -15.67
C ASP A 227 -13.05 2.32 -15.73
N GLU A 228 -13.93 3.26 -15.33
CA GLU A 228 -13.60 4.69 -15.29
C GLU A 228 -12.51 4.98 -14.24
N LEU A 229 -12.59 4.40 -13.04
CA LEU A 229 -11.54 4.55 -12.02
C LEU A 229 -10.19 4.01 -12.51
N SER A 230 -10.21 2.85 -13.17
CA SER A 230 -9.02 2.27 -13.78
C SER A 230 -8.47 3.16 -14.89
N TYR A 231 -9.35 3.80 -15.67
CA TYR A 231 -8.96 4.72 -16.71
C TYR A 231 -8.26 5.96 -16.12
N ARG A 232 -8.91 6.63 -15.17
CA ARG A 232 -8.38 7.81 -14.46
C ARG A 232 -7.05 7.53 -13.80
N ASN A 233 -6.93 6.38 -13.14
CA ASN A 233 -5.69 5.97 -12.51
C ASN A 233 -4.51 5.97 -13.49
N ILE A 234 -4.68 5.36 -14.67
CA ILE A 234 -3.62 5.31 -15.69
C ILE A 234 -3.27 6.74 -16.17
N GLU A 235 -4.27 7.55 -16.53
CA GLU A 235 -4.04 8.91 -17.06
C GLU A 235 -3.30 9.80 -16.05
N ILE A 236 -3.72 9.79 -14.78
CA ILE A 236 -3.08 10.57 -13.70
C ILE A 236 -1.61 10.17 -13.56
N HIS A 237 -1.32 8.86 -13.45
CA HIS A 237 0.04 8.40 -13.23
C HIS A 237 0.95 8.58 -14.44
N LEU A 238 0.44 8.44 -15.67
CA LEU A 238 1.20 8.80 -16.88
C LEU A 238 1.48 10.31 -16.93
N GLY A 239 0.50 11.12 -16.55
CA GLY A 239 0.65 12.57 -16.42
C GLY A 239 1.74 12.96 -15.41
N LEU A 240 1.79 12.30 -14.25
CA LEU A 240 2.82 12.52 -13.22
C LEU A 240 4.20 11.97 -13.62
N LYS A 241 4.22 10.88 -14.38
CA LYS A 241 5.44 10.29 -14.96
C LYS A 241 6.09 11.21 -16.00
N GLN A 242 5.31 11.97 -16.77
CA GLN A 242 5.78 12.94 -17.77
C GLN A 242 6.80 12.33 -18.77
N GLY A 243 6.53 11.10 -19.24
CA GLY A 243 7.39 10.40 -20.20
C GLY A 243 8.70 9.82 -19.64
N ARG A 244 9.02 10.06 -18.36
CA ARG A 244 10.18 9.43 -17.68
C ARG A 244 9.93 7.93 -17.49
N PRO A 245 10.94 7.05 -17.33
CA PRO A 245 10.69 5.62 -17.10
C PRO A 245 9.93 5.31 -15.80
N LEU A 246 10.20 6.07 -14.74
CA LEU A 246 9.61 5.95 -13.41
C LEU A 246 9.25 7.35 -12.88
N ILE A 247 8.26 7.44 -11.98
CA ILE A 247 7.95 8.69 -11.27
C ILE A 247 9.07 9.02 -10.28
N THR A 248 9.42 8.03 -9.44
CA THR A 248 10.57 8.07 -8.53
C THR A 248 11.76 7.35 -9.18
N PRO A 249 12.85 8.05 -9.52
CA PRO A 249 14.01 7.46 -10.17
C PRO A 249 14.87 6.66 -9.20
N GLY A 250 15.75 5.81 -9.73
CA GLY A 250 16.82 5.18 -8.94
C GLY A 250 16.46 3.85 -8.28
N VAL A 251 15.24 3.34 -8.43
CA VAL A 251 14.84 2.02 -7.90
C VAL A 251 15.82 0.93 -8.38
N LEU A 252 16.32 0.12 -7.45
CA LEU A 252 17.24 -0.98 -7.74
C LEU A 252 16.57 -2.02 -8.67
N PRO A 253 17.29 -2.59 -9.65
CA PRO A 253 16.73 -3.52 -10.63
C PRO A 253 15.96 -4.70 -9.99
N GLU A 254 16.50 -5.29 -8.94
CA GLU A 254 15.93 -6.42 -8.22
C GLU A 254 14.66 -6.08 -7.42
N LEU A 255 14.42 -4.80 -7.15
CA LEU A 255 13.23 -4.29 -6.46
C LEU A 255 12.23 -3.62 -7.41
N ASN A 256 12.59 -3.40 -8.68
CA ASN A 256 11.78 -2.65 -9.63
C ASN A 256 10.41 -3.31 -9.88
N GLN A 257 10.34 -4.65 -9.87
CA GLN A 257 9.06 -5.35 -9.97
C GLN A 257 8.16 -5.16 -8.74
N LEU A 258 8.72 -4.81 -7.59
CA LEU A 258 8.03 -4.69 -6.29
C LEU A 258 7.64 -3.25 -5.96
N VAL A 259 8.51 -2.28 -6.23
CA VAL A 259 8.32 -0.87 -5.85
C VAL A 259 8.54 0.11 -7.01
N GLY A 260 8.75 -0.39 -8.22
CA GLY A 260 8.84 0.45 -9.41
C GLY A 260 7.52 1.11 -9.73
N THR A 261 7.58 2.40 -10.04
CA THR A 261 6.47 3.25 -10.51
C THR A 261 6.43 3.27 -12.05
N HIS A 262 6.50 2.08 -12.65
CA HIS A 262 6.38 1.90 -14.09
C HIS A 262 4.90 1.83 -14.46
N TYR A 263 4.43 2.80 -15.24
CA TYR A 263 3.06 2.84 -15.73
C TYR A 263 3.02 2.59 -17.23
N LEU A 264 2.15 1.66 -17.63
CA LEU A 264 1.81 1.37 -19.02
C LEU A 264 0.59 2.20 -19.43
N GLY A 265 0.58 2.68 -20.67
CA GLY A 265 -0.54 3.37 -21.26
C GLY A 265 -1.73 2.46 -21.56
N HIS A 266 -2.88 3.07 -21.88
CA HIS A 266 -4.10 2.33 -22.21
C HIS A 266 -3.92 1.35 -23.36
N ALA A 267 -3.20 1.75 -24.42
CA ALA A 267 -2.93 0.89 -25.57
C ALA A 267 -2.08 -0.33 -25.19
N GLU A 268 -1.02 -0.12 -24.42
CA GLU A 268 -0.12 -1.18 -23.95
C GLU A 268 -0.86 -2.16 -23.01
N ASN A 269 -1.67 -1.63 -22.10
CA ASN A 269 -2.52 -2.43 -21.22
C ASN A 269 -3.60 -3.20 -21.99
N LYS A 270 -4.16 -2.62 -23.07
CA LYS A 270 -5.13 -3.31 -23.93
C LYS A 270 -4.48 -4.50 -24.62
N VAL A 271 -3.31 -4.32 -25.25
CA VAL A 271 -2.56 -5.41 -25.88
C VAL A 271 -2.25 -6.51 -24.87
N HIS A 272 -1.75 -6.16 -23.68
CA HIS A 272 -1.44 -7.13 -22.65
C HIS A 272 -2.68 -7.92 -22.18
N ARG A 273 -3.84 -7.27 -22.03
CA ARG A 273 -5.10 -7.92 -21.68
C ARG A 273 -5.60 -8.85 -22.79
N GLU A 274 -5.48 -8.45 -24.04
CA GLU A 274 -5.83 -9.28 -25.19
C GLU A 274 -4.95 -10.53 -25.27
N GLU A 275 -3.63 -10.40 -25.08
CA GLU A 275 -2.70 -11.53 -24.99
C GLU A 275 -3.06 -12.50 -23.85
N LEU A 276 -3.50 -11.99 -22.70
CA LEU A 276 -3.96 -12.82 -21.59
C LEU A 276 -5.28 -13.54 -21.92
N ARG A 277 -6.25 -12.82 -22.52
CA ARG A 277 -7.52 -13.42 -22.95
C ARG A 277 -7.30 -14.54 -23.97
N ASP A 278 -6.43 -14.33 -24.94
CA ASP A 278 -6.14 -15.34 -25.97
C ASP A 278 -5.47 -16.59 -25.36
N LYS A 279 -4.63 -16.45 -24.34
CA LYS A 279 -4.09 -17.60 -23.58
C LYS A 279 -5.18 -18.37 -22.86
N VAL A 280 -6.17 -17.69 -22.28
CA VAL A 280 -7.30 -18.33 -21.59
C VAL A 280 -8.26 -19.00 -22.59
N ARG A 281 -8.53 -18.35 -23.74
CA ARG A 281 -9.29 -18.97 -24.84
C ARG A 281 -8.61 -20.20 -25.39
N ALA A 282 -7.28 -20.22 -25.46
CA ALA A 282 -6.51 -21.40 -25.84
C ALA A 282 -6.67 -22.57 -24.86
N TRP A 283 -7.19 -22.34 -23.65
CA TRP A 283 -7.56 -23.38 -22.68
C TRP A 283 -9.01 -23.85 -22.83
N GLY A 284 -9.75 -23.35 -23.82
CA GLY A 284 -11.15 -23.69 -24.07
C GLY A 284 -12.15 -22.96 -23.16
N VAL A 285 -11.71 -21.90 -22.49
CA VAL A 285 -12.56 -21.05 -21.64
C VAL A 285 -12.96 -19.82 -22.45
N ASP A 286 -14.26 -19.55 -22.54
CA ASP A 286 -14.77 -18.33 -23.18
C ASP A 286 -14.64 -17.12 -22.23
N VAL A 287 -13.99 -16.06 -22.70
CA VAL A 287 -13.63 -14.83 -21.96
C VAL A 287 -13.60 -13.60 -22.87
#